data_AF-A0A7C1UMC3-F1
#
_entry.id   AF-A0A7C1UMC3-F1
#
_cell.length_a   1.000
_cell.length_b   1.000
_cell.length_c   1.000
_cell.angle_alpha   90.00
_cell.angle_beta   90.00
_cell.angle_gamma   90.00
#
_symmetry.space_group_name_H-M   'P 1'
#
loop_
_entity.id
_entity.type
_entity.pdbx_description
1 polymer ?
#
loop_
_entity_poly.entity_id
_entity_poly.type
_entity_poly.pdbx_seq_one_letter_code
_entity_poly.pdbx_strand_id
1 'polypeptide(L)' 'MRSLSVRNLPDSVYEGIKRMAEANHRSMQEQIRHLLEQEVRLAANSPLSAAGEWRARLASRNLADTVNDVREDRRR' A
#
# COMPACT_ATOMS: atom_id res chain seq x y z
N MET A 1 -9.62 14.73 19.32
CA MET A 1 -8.48 14.75 18.37
C MET A 1 -7.30 14.06 19.03
N ARG A 2 -6.58 13.19 18.32
CA ARG A 2 -5.31 12.64 18.81
C ARG A 2 -4.17 13.49 18.22
N SER A 3 -3.20 13.87 19.03
CA SER A 3 -2.04 14.65 18.58
C SER A 3 -0.77 13.79 18.68
N LEU A 4 0.12 13.95 17.70
CA LEU A 4 1.44 13.34 17.66
C LEU A 4 2.48 14.46 17.67
N SER A 5 3.47 14.35 18.55
CA SER A 5 4.62 15.26 18.58
C SER A 5 5.87 14.46 18.30
N VAL A 6 6.61 14.87 17.26
CA VAL A 6 7.89 14.26 16.89
C VAL A 6 9.00 15.16 17.41
N ARG A 7 9.80 14.65 18.35
CA ARG A 7 10.94 15.38 18.92
C ARG A 7 12.20 15.10 18.12
N ASN A 8 13.12 16.07 18.10
CA ASN A 8 14.43 15.96 17.45
C ASN A 8 14.34 15.59 15.97
N LEU A 9 13.34 16.14 15.26
CA LEU A 9 13.24 15.96 13.81
C LEU A 9 14.43 16.69 13.15
N PRO A 10 15.26 16.00 12.34
CA PRO A 10 16.34 16.67 11.64
C PRO A 10 15.81 17.75 10.71
N ASP A 11 16.48 18.90 10.67
CA ASP A 11 16.06 20.04 9.85
C ASP A 11 15.92 19.67 8.37
N SER A 12 16.79 18.79 7.87
CA SER A 12 16.72 18.28 6.50
C SER A 12 15.41 17.55 6.21
N VAL A 13 14.85 16.82 7.18
CA VAL A 13 13.57 16.12 7.04
C VAL A 13 12.42 17.10 7.11
N TYR A 14 12.47 18.06 8.04
CA TYR A 14 11.45 19.11 8.15
C TYR A 14 11.32 19.91 6.84
N GLU A 15 12.45 20.39 6.32
CA GLU A 15 12.49 21.13 5.05
C GLU A 15 12.07 20.26 3.85
N GLY A 16 12.42 18.98 3.86
CA GLY A 16 11.96 18.02 2.85
C GLY A 16 10.43 17.90 2.82
N ILE A 17 9.81 17.70 3.99
CA ILE A 17 8.35 17.60 4.12
C ILE A 17 7.68 18.92 3.71
N LYS A 18 8.27 20.06 4.07
CA LYS A 18 7.77 21.39 3.68
C LYS A 18 7.68 21.54 2.17
N ARG A 19 8.77 21.24 1.45
CA ARG A 19 8.81 21.29 -0.02
C ARG A 19 7.79 20.34 -0.65
N MET A 20 7.63 19.14 -0.07
CA MET A 20 6.61 18.20 -0.53
C MET A 20 5.19 18.76 -0.32
N ALA A 21 4.93 19.43 0.79
CA ALA A 21 3.62 20.03 1.06
C ALA A 21 3.32 21.16 0.06
N GLU A 22 4.29 22.04 -0.20
CA GLU A 22 4.19 23.12 -1.19
C GLU A 22 3.92 22.56 -2.60
N ALA A 23 4.68 21.55 -3.04
CA ALA A 23 4.52 20.91 -4.34
C ALA A 23 3.15 20.22 -4.51
N ASN A 24 2.57 19.71 -3.42
CA ASN A 24 1.25 19.06 -3.43
C ASN A 24 0.10 20.01 -3.10
N HIS A 25 0.37 21.31 -2.94
CA HIS A 25 -0.61 22.33 -2.53
C HIS A 25 -1.37 21.97 -1.24
N ARG A 26 -0.65 21.38 -0.27
CA ARG A 26 -1.20 20.94 1.02
C ARG A 26 -0.59 21.72 2.17
N SER A 27 -1.30 21.79 3.29
CA SER A 27 -0.68 22.24 4.54
C SER A 27 0.34 21.20 5.03
N MET A 28 1.30 21.63 5.85
CA MET A 28 2.31 20.72 6.40
C MET A 28 1.69 19.60 7.23
N GLN A 29 0.68 19.91 8.05
CA GLN A 29 -0.03 18.91 8.85
C GLN A 29 -0.76 17.89 7.97
N GLU A 30 -1.39 18.35 6.89
CA GLU A 30 -2.08 17.49 5.95
C GLU A 30 -1.13 16.58 5.18
N GLN A 31 0.04 17.10 4.77
CA GLN A 31 1.06 16.30 4.13
C GLN A 31 1.61 15.21 5.05
N ILE A 32 1.86 15.52 6.33
CA ILE A 32 2.29 14.54 7.33
C ILE A 32 1.21 13.47 7.53
N ARG A 33 -0.05 13.89 7.65
CA ARG A 33 -1.18 12.95 7.77
C ARG A 33 -1.23 11.99 6.59
N HIS A 34 -1.12 12.51 5.36
CA HIS A 34 -1.12 11.70 4.15
C HIS A 34 0.04 10.68 4.14
N LEU A 35 1.25 11.10 4.50
CA LEU A 35 2.41 10.20 4.56
C LEU A 35 2.21 9.08 5.59
N LEU A 36 1.73 9.42 6.79
CA LEU A 36 1.47 8.42 7.84
C LEU A 36 0.37 7.42 7.41
N GLU A 37 -0.71 7.90 6.81
CA GLU A 37 -1.78 7.01 6.32
C GLU A 37 -1.31 6.11 5.18
N GLN A 38 -0.49 6.64 4.27
CA GLN A 38 0.09 5.86 3.20
C GLN A 38 1.01 4.77 3.75
N GLU A 39 1.87 5.11 4.70
CA GLU A 39 2.79 4.15 5.31
C GLU A 39 2.03 3.03 6.06
N VAL A 40 1.01 3.39 6.85
CA VAL A 40 0.16 2.40 7.53
C VAL A 40 -0.52 1.48 6.53
N ARG A 41 -1.04 2.02 5.41
CA ARG A 41 -1.65 1.20 4.35
C ARG A 41 -0.64 0.24 3.71
N LEU A 42 0.58 0.68 3.46
CA LEU A 42 1.63 -0.15 2.87
C LEU A 42 2.11 -1.23 3.86
N ALA A 43 2.31 -0.86 5.12
CA ALA A 43 2.73 -1.79 6.17
C ALA A 43 1.66 -2.84 6.48
N ALA A 44 0.37 -2.45 6.49
CA ALA A 44 -0.73 -3.36 6.74
C ALA A 44 -0.92 -4.39 5.61
N ASN A 45 -0.66 -3.99 4.36
CA ASN A 45 -0.81 -4.84 3.19
C ASN A 45 0.54 -5.39 2.74
N SER A 46 1.15 -6.27 3.55
CA SER A 46 2.29 -7.06 3.06
C SER A 46 1.81 -7.86 1.84
N PRO A 47 2.39 -7.65 0.63
CA PRO A 47 1.99 -8.39 -0.56
C PRO A 47 2.11 -9.90 -0.36
N LEU A 48 3.06 -10.31 0.49
CA LEU A 48 3.27 -11.70 0.87
C LEU A 48 2.19 -12.23 1.80
N SER A 49 1.66 -11.40 2.72
CA SER A 49 0.54 -11.76 3.58
C SER A 49 -0.74 -11.93 2.76
N ALA A 50 -1.06 -10.95 1.91
CA ALA A 50 -2.19 -11.05 1.00
C ALA A 50 -2.07 -12.27 0.07
N ALA A 51 -0.90 -12.51 -0.53
CA ALA A 51 -0.65 -13.70 -1.34
C ALA A 51 -0.75 -15.01 -0.54
N GLY A 52 -0.34 -15.00 0.73
CA GLY A 52 -0.49 -16.12 1.66
C GLY A 52 -1.96 -16.44 1.95
N GLU A 53 -2.76 -15.42 2.23
CA GLU A 53 -4.21 -15.55 2.43
C GLU A 53 -4.91 -16.10 1.20
N TRP A 54 -4.58 -15.59 0.01
CA TRP A 54 -5.10 -16.11 -1.25
C TRP A 54 -4.69 -17.56 -1.48
N ARG A 55 -3.41 -17.91 -1.24
CA ARG A 55 -2.94 -19.30 -1.33
C ARG A 55 -3.68 -20.21 -0.36
N ALA A 56 -3.84 -19.82 0.90
CA ALA A 56 -4.59 -20.59 1.89
C ALA A 56 -6.06 -20.77 1.49
N ARG A 57 -6.71 -19.71 1.00
CA ARG A 57 -8.10 -19.75 0.53
C ARG A 57 -8.31 -20.65 -0.70
N LEU A 58 -7.30 -20.74 -1.57
CA LEU A 58 -7.37 -21.51 -2.80
C LEU A 58 -6.82 -22.94 -2.66
N ALA A 59 -6.01 -23.22 -1.64
CA ALA A 59 -5.33 -24.52 -1.45
C ALA A 59 -6.29 -25.71 -1.28
N SER A 60 -7.50 -25.49 -0.76
CA SER A 60 -8.51 -26.53 -0.57
C SER A 60 -9.51 -26.65 -1.72
N ARG A 61 -9.34 -25.88 -2.79
CA ARG A 61 -10.25 -25.89 -3.94
C ARG A 61 -9.68 -26.74 -5.07
N ASN A 62 -10.52 -27.62 -5.60
CA ASN A 62 -10.22 -28.31 -6.85
C ASN A 62 -10.48 -27.34 -8.01
N LEU A 63 -9.45 -26.58 -8.39
CA LEU A 63 -9.53 -25.60 -9.47
C LEU A 63 -9.36 -26.32 -10.80
N ALA A 64 -10.32 -26.14 -11.73
CA ALA A 64 -10.19 -26.64 -13.09
C ALA A 64 -9.02 -25.95 -13.81
N ASP A 65 -8.41 -26.64 -14.78
CA ASP A 65 -7.32 -26.09 -15.58
C ASP A 65 -7.87 -25.09 -16.61
N THR A 66 -8.15 -23.89 -16.12
CA THR A 66 -8.59 -22.74 -16.92
C THR A 66 -7.62 -22.39 -18.05
N VAL A 67 -6.33 -22.78 -17.96
CA VAL A 67 -5.37 -22.55 -19.05
C VAL A 67 -5.65 -23.49 -20.21
N ASN A 68 -6.03 -24.74 -19.93
CA ASN A 68 -6.47 -25.66 -20.98
C ASN A 68 -7.81 -25.23 -21.57
N ASP A 69 -8.76 -24.78 -20.76
CA ASP A 69 -10.07 -24.29 -21.26
C ASP A 69 -9.87 -23.13 -22.25
N VAL A 70 -9.00 -22.17 -21.94
CA VAL A 70 -8.67 -21.04 -22.85
C VAL A 70 -7.94 -21.51 -24.11
N ARG A 71 -7.10 -22.54 -24.02
CA ARG A 71 -6.41 -23.10 -25.20
C ARG A 71 -7.37 -23.83 -26.12
N GLU A 72 -8.35 -24.55 -25.58
CA GLU A 72 -9.38 -25.23 -26.36
C GLU A 72 -10.30 -24.22 -27.03
N ASP A 73 -10.69 -23.15 -26.34
CA ASP A 73 -11.51 -22.06 -26.90
C ASP A 73 -10.81 -21.37 -28.08
N ARG A 74 -9.50 -21.10 -27.98
CA ARG A 74 -8.71 -20.54 -29.09
C ARG A 74 -8.54 -21.45 -30.31
N ARG A 75 -8.89 -22.74 -30.20
CA ARG A 75 -8.84 -23.70 -31.32
C ARG A 75 -10.20 -23.92 -31.97
N ARG A 76 -11.27 -23.34 -31.43
CA ARG A 76 -12.59 -23.27 -32.08
C ARG A 76 -12.69 -22.05 -32.99
#